data_AF-A0A5N6MAQ8-F1
#
_entry.id   AF-A0A5N6MAQ8-F1
#
_cell.length_a   1.000
_cell.length_b   1.000
_cell.length_c   1.000
_cell.angle_alpha   90.00
_cell.angle_beta   90.00
_cell.angle_gamma   90.00
#
_symmetry.space_group_name_H-M   'P 1'
#
loop_
_entity.id
_entity.type
_entity.pdbx_description
1 polymer ?
#
loop_
_entity_poly.entity_id
_entity_poly.type
_entity_poly.pdbx_seq_one_letter_code
_entity_poly.pdbx_strand_id
1 'polypeptide(L)'
;MDYSLAALKLLCIQLKAARPTHDSSQSSLSYGPILFQRAWLQGVIISLPSTAGGDGRFLVDDGTGVIELIASRDVLNNDWKLGSYVMVVGGCVIRDGDLPIIKVHKIVDLSAFPHREAMWYLEVLEAYKLFYLPLIVDS
;
A
#
# COMPACT_ATOMS: atom_id res chain seq x y z
N MET A 1 -6.41 17.63 5.58
CA MET A 1 -6.75 17.63 4.14
C MET A 1 -7.33 16.26 3.80
N ASP A 2 -8.38 16.20 2.99
CA ASP A 2 -9.01 14.94 2.57
C ASP A 2 -8.42 14.46 1.22
N TYR A 3 -7.81 13.28 1.23
CA TYR A 3 -7.26 12.58 0.07
C TYR A 3 -8.07 11.33 -0.27
N SER A 4 -9.34 11.23 0.14
CA SER A 4 -10.25 10.12 -0.17
C SER A 4 -10.24 9.70 -1.65
N LEU A 5 -10.11 10.68 -2.57
CA LEU A 5 -10.04 10.43 -4.00
C LEU A 5 -8.63 10.21 -4.56
N ALA A 6 -7.56 10.35 -3.78
CA ALA A 6 -6.17 10.12 -4.23
C ALA A 6 -5.58 8.86 -3.57
N ALA A 7 -4.56 8.28 -4.20
CA ALA A 7 -3.79 7.20 -3.57
C ALA A 7 -2.59 7.81 -2.84
N LEU A 8 -2.57 7.70 -1.51
CA LEU A 8 -1.52 8.25 -0.67
C LEU A 8 -0.22 7.43 -0.85
N LYS A 9 0.91 8.08 -1.15
CA LYS A 9 2.20 7.39 -1.26
C LYS A 9 2.71 7.09 0.15
N LEU A 10 2.87 5.82 0.48
CA LEU A 10 3.25 5.40 1.83
C LEU A 10 4.29 4.29 1.78
N LEU A 11 5.09 4.19 2.84
CA LEU A 11 5.80 2.95 3.20
C LEU A 11 4.88 2.06 4.04
N CYS A 12 5.15 0.76 4.09
CA CYS A 12 4.38 -0.24 4.83
C CYS A 12 4.32 0.11 6.31
N ILE A 13 5.41 0.61 6.90
CA ILE A 13 5.43 1.08 8.29
C ILE A 13 4.46 2.24 8.55
N GLN A 14 4.29 3.15 7.58
CA GLN A 14 3.36 4.28 7.70
C GLN A 14 1.91 3.79 7.56
N LEU A 15 1.65 2.85 6.65
CA LEU A 15 0.33 2.24 6.53
C LEU A 15 -0.06 1.46 7.79
N LYS A 16 0.88 0.77 8.45
CA LYS A 16 0.66 0.10 9.75
C LYS A 16 0.35 1.09 10.88
N ALA A 17 0.88 2.31 10.80
CA ALA A 17 0.62 3.36 11.78
C ALA A 17 -0.74 4.05 11.57
N ALA A 18 -1.38 3.87 10.41
CA ALA A 18 -2.70 4.44 10.14
C ALA A 18 -3.80 3.79 10.99
N ARG A 19 -4.93 4.49 11.13
CA ARG A 19 -6.06 4.09 11.97
C ARG A 19 -7.38 4.15 11.21
N PRO A 20 -8.30 3.20 11.43
CA PRO A 20 -9.67 3.35 10.94
C PRO A 20 -10.34 4.58 11.55
N THR A 21 -11.17 5.26 10.77
CA THR A 21 -12.04 6.33 11.28
C THR A 21 -13.47 5.77 11.43
N HIS A 22 -14.11 6.07 12.56
CA HIS A 22 -15.45 5.55 12.88
C HIS A 22 -16.60 6.51 12.46
N ASP A 23 -16.28 7.71 11.99
CA ASP A 23 -17.26 8.80 11.83
C ASP A 23 -17.86 8.97 10.42
N SER A 24 -17.39 8.22 9.40
CA SER A 24 -17.89 8.36 8.03
C SER A 24 -18.68 7.13 7.56
N SER A 25 -19.77 7.36 6.83
CA SER A 25 -20.53 6.33 6.10
C SER A 25 -19.70 5.59 5.02
N GLN A 26 -18.47 6.03 4.80
CA GLN A 26 -17.45 5.38 3.97
C GLN A 26 -16.27 4.94 4.85
N SER A 27 -15.74 3.74 4.63
CA SER A 27 -14.52 3.25 5.30
C SER A 27 -13.33 4.16 4.91
N SER A 28 -12.95 5.10 5.78
CA SER A 28 -11.76 5.94 5.60
C SER A 28 -10.71 5.62 6.67
N LEU A 29 -9.45 5.92 6.36
CA LEU A 29 -8.32 5.75 7.25
C LEU A 29 -7.69 7.11 7.53
N SER A 30 -7.07 7.24 8.70
CA SER A 30 -6.28 8.39 9.08
C SER A 30 -4.81 8.05 9.27
N TYR A 31 -3.93 8.93 8.80
CA TYR A 31 -2.51 8.97 9.17
C TYR A 31 -2.22 10.36 9.73
N GLY A 32 -2.25 10.48 11.06
CA GLY A 32 -2.34 11.79 11.71
C GLY A 32 -3.63 12.53 11.28
N PRO A 33 -3.56 13.79 10.84
CA PRO A 33 -4.71 14.57 10.38
C PRO A 33 -5.12 14.29 8.92
N ILE A 34 -4.44 13.36 8.25
CA ILE A 34 -4.64 13.06 6.82
C ILE A 34 -5.65 11.95 6.68
N LEU A 35 -6.76 12.22 5.97
CA LEU A 35 -7.78 11.22 5.65
C LEU A 35 -7.55 10.65 4.25
N PHE A 36 -7.61 9.33 4.10
CA PHE A 36 -7.42 8.66 2.82
C PHE A 36 -8.17 7.32 2.78
N GLN A 37 -8.39 6.80 1.57
CA GLN A 37 -9.03 5.50 1.34
C GLN A 37 -8.14 4.55 0.53
N ARG A 38 -7.19 5.10 -0.23
CA ARG A 38 -6.32 4.34 -1.13
C ARG A 38 -4.86 4.66 -0.86
N ALA A 39 -4.00 3.67 -1.06
CA ALA A 39 -2.56 3.83 -0.97
C ALA A 39 -1.89 3.47 -2.29
N TRP A 40 -0.73 4.07 -2.49
CA TRP A 40 0.27 3.71 -3.48
C TRP A 40 1.49 3.21 -2.71
N LEU A 41 1.87 1.96 -2.94
CA LEU A 41 3.04 1.30 -2.34
C LEU A 41 3.89 0.63 -3.41
N GLN A 42 5.16 0.40 -3.09
CA GLN A 42 6.04 -0.44 -3.89
C GLN A 42 6.86 -1.34 -2.98
N GLY A 43 7.22 -2.53 -3.45
CA GLY A 43 7.98 -3.50 -2.66
C GLY A 43 8.16 -4.83 -3.39
N VAL A 44 8.76 -5.80 -2.71
CA VAL A 44 9.08 -7.14 -3.23
C VAL A 44 7.98 -8.13 -2.86
N ILE A 45 7.54 -8.95 -3.82
CA ILE A 45 6.66 -10.09 -3.56
C ILE A 45 7.43 -11.16 -2.78
N ILE A 46 6.98 -11.44 -1.55
CA ILE A 46 7.61 -12.42 -0.65
C ILE A 46 6.74 -13.66 -0.39
N SER A 47 5.51 -13.68 -0.89
CA SER A 47 4.70 -14.90 -0.98
C SER A 47 3.76 -14.80 -2.18
N LEU A 48 3.36 -15.94 -2.73
CA LEU A 48 2.41 -16.01 -3.85
C LEU A 48 1.08 -16.61 -3.38
N PRO A 49 -0.03 -16.35 -4.08
CA PRO A 49 -1.31 -16.96 -3.77
C PRO A 49 -1.23 -18.48 -3.90
N SER A 50 -1.78 -19.19 -2.91
CA SER A 50 -1.85 -20.65 -2.97
C SER A 50 -2.74 -21.09 -4.14
N THR A 51 -2.23 -22.00 -4.96
CA THR A 51 -2.95 -22.63 -6.08
C THR A 51 -4.11 -23.52 -5.62
N ALA A 52 -4.13 -23.91 -4.34
CA ALA A 52 -5.20 -24.68 -3.74
C ALA A 52 -6.21 -23.75 -3.04
N GLY A 53 -7.14 -23.17 -3.82
CA GLY A 53 -8.32 -22.48 -3.29
C GLY A 53 -8.06 -21.18 -2.52
N GLY A 54 -6.87 -20.57 -2.64
CA GLY A 54 -6.53 -19.33 -1.96
C GLY A 54 -7.28 -18.11 -2.53
N ASP A 55 -7.65 -17.19 -1.64
CA ASP A 55 -8.35 -15.91 -1.88
C ASP A 55 -7.62 -14.90 -2.79
N GLY A 56 -6.59 -15.30 -3.55
CA GLY A 56 -5.79 -14.36 -4.34
C GLY A 56 -4.89 -13.47 -3.51
N ARG A 57 -4.48 -13.96 -2.33
CA ARG A 57 -3.66 -13.23 -1.35
C ARG A 57 -2.18 -13.44 -1.59
N PHE A 58 -1.41 -12.35 -1.61
CA PHE A 58 0.04 -12.39 -1.61
C PHE A 58 0.60 -11.32 -0.68
N LEU A 59 1.86 -11.48 -0.27
CA LEU A 59 2.53 -10.57 0.66
C LEU A 59 3.61 -9.77 -0.07
N VAL A 60 3.69 -8.49 0.27
CA VAL A 60 4.70 -7.57 -0.24
C VAL A 60 5.45 -6.93 0.92
N ASP A 61 6.77 -6.83 0.78
CA ASP A 61 7.70 -6.21 1.73
C ASP A 61 8.45 -5.06 1.05
N ASP A 62 8.47 -3.88 1.66
CA ASP A 62 9.20 -2.71 1.18
C ASP A 62 10.48 -2.40 1.97
N GLY A 63 10.88 -3.29 2.89
CA GLY A 63 12.02 -3.11 3.80
C GLY A 63 11.66 -2.38 5.10
N THR A 64 10.47 -1.77 5.19
CA THR A 64 9.94 -1.17 6.43
C THR A 64 8.84 -2.01 7.08
N GLY A 65 8.33 -3.00 6.34
CA GLY A 65 7.39 -3.98 6.84
C GLY A 65 6.64 -4.68 5.73
N VAL A 66 5.86 -5.68 6.15
CA VAL A 66 5.03 -6.49 5.24
C VAL A 66 3.57 -6.04 5.25
N ILE A 67 2.92 -6.10 4.08
CA ILE A 67 1.47 -5.94 3.91
C ILE A 67 0.89 -7.11 3.10
N GLU A 68 -0.42 -7.28 3.20
CA GLU A 68 -1.18 -8.26 2.42
C GLU A 68 -1.88 -7.58 1.23
N LEU A 69 -1.84 -8.23 0.07
CA LEU A 69 -2.53 -7.79 -1.14
C LEU A 69 -3.63 -8.79 -1.47
N ILE A 70 -4.83 -8.28 -1.77
CA ILE A 70 -5.94 -9.04 -2.32
C ILE A 70 -6.18 -8.54 -3.74
N ALA A 71 -6.02 -9.42 -4.72
CA ALA A 71 -6.22 -9.09 -6.12
C ALA A 71 -7.31 -9.94 -6.77
N SER A 72 -7.98 -9.39 -7.78
CA SER A 72 -8.95 -10.13 -8.59
C SER A 72 -8.26 -11.19 -9.46
N ARG A 73 -9.01 -12.20 -9.92
CA ARG A 73 -8.49 -13.27 -10.77
C ARG A 73 -7.77 -12.76 -12.02
N ASP A 74 -8.23 -11.67 -12.62
CA ASP A 74 -7.60 -11.09 -13.81
C ASP A 74 -6.17 -10.61 -13.52
N VAL A 75 -5.95 -10.02 -12.35
CA VAL A 75 -4.62 -9.61 -11.90
C VAL A 75 -3.76 -10.83 -11.57
N LEU A 76 -4.35 -11.89 -11.01
CA LEU A 76 -3.66 -13.14 -10.69
C LEU A 76 -3.27 -13.96 -11.92
N ASN A 77 -3.89 -13.74 -13.07
CA ASN A 77 -3.55 -14.42 -14.32
C ASN A 77 -2.17 -13.99 -14.86
N ASN A 78 -1.56 -12.94 -14.34
CA ASN A 78 -0.17 -12.60 -14.63
C ASN A 78 0.78 -13.59 -13.92
N ASP A 79 1.90 -13.90 -14.57
CA ASP A 79 2.96 -14.77 -14.04
C ASP A 79 3.81 -14.05 -12.98
N TRP A 80 3.21 -13.74 -11.83
CA TRP A 80 3.90 -13.10 -10.70
C TRP A 80 4.93 -14.05 -10.10
N LYS A 81 6.14 -13.54 -9.85
CA LYS A 81 7.25 -14.32 -9.31
C LYS A 81 7.63 -13.84 -7.92
N LEU A 82 7.99 -14.79 -7.07
CA LEU A 82 8.70 -14.50 -5.83
C LEU A 82 9.96 -13.68 -6.14
N GLY A 83 10.17 -12.59 -5.41
CA GLY A 83 11.27 -11.67 -5.64
C GLY A 83 10.98 -10.57 -6.68
N SER A 84 9.86 -10.62 -7.42
CA SER A 84 9.47 -9.50 -8.29
C SER A 84 9.21 -8.25 -7.46
N TYR A 85 9.71 -7.11 -7.94
CA TYR A 85 9.44 -5.82 -7.33
C TYR A 85 8.27 -5.16 -8.04
N VAL A 86 7.25 -4.80 -7.29
CA VAL A 86 5.97 -4.33 -7.81
C VAL A 86 5.60 -2.95 -7.29
N MET A 87 4.86 -2.21 -8.10
CA MET A 87 4.08 -1.05 -7.68
C MET A 87 2.62 -1.45 -7.56
N VAL A 88 1.97 -1.00 -6.50
CA VAL A 88 0.59 -1.37 -6.15
C VAL A 88 -0.19 -0.14 -5.76
N VAL A 89 -1.38 0.01 -6.34
CA VAL A 89 -2.37 1.01 -5.96
C VAL A 89 -3.69 0.31 -5.65
N GLY A 90 -4.31 0.65 -4.52
CA GLY A 90 -5.56 0.01 -4.12
C GLY A 90 -6.21 0.58 -2.88
N GLY A 91 -7.43 0.10 -2.59
CA GLY A 91 -8.18 0.46 -1.39
C GLY A 91 -7.58 -0.19 -0.14
N CYS A 92 -7.44 0.58 0.94
CA CYS A 92 -6.80 0.12 2.17
C CYS A 92 -7.83 -0.40 3.17
N VAL A 93 -7.48 -1.49 3.85
CA VAL A 93 -8.26 -2.04 4.97
C VAL A 93 -7.30 -2.35 6.11
N ILE A 94 -7.57 -1.75 7.28
CA ILE A 94 -6.84 -2.03 8.52
C ILE A 94 -7.72 -2.91 9.40
N ARG A 95 -7.13 -3.96 9.97
CA ARG A 95 -7.76 -4.89 10.90
C ARG A 95 -6.90 -4.94 12.16
N ASP A 96 -7.53 -4.91 13.33
CA ASP A 96 -6.79 -4.95 14.59
C ASP A 96 -6.01 -6.26 14.74
N GLY A 97 -4.71 -6.16 15.03
CA GLY A 97 -3.82 -7.29 15.25
C GLY A 97 -3.31 -8.00 13.99
N ASP A 98 -3.77 -7.60 12.80
CA ASP A 98 -3.43 -8.24 11.52
C ASP A 98 -2.58 -7.32 10.62
N LEU A 99 -2.04 -7.90 9.53
CA LEU A 99 -1.40 -7.12 8.47
C LEU A 99 -2.41 -6.19 7.77
N PRO A 100 -2.02 -4.94 7.45
CA PRO A 100 -2.81 -4.09 6.57
C PRO A 100 -3.03 -4.77 5.23
N ILE A 101 -4.26 -4.66 4.71
CA ILE A 101 -4.61 -5.18 3.40
C ILE A 101 -4.72 -4.04 2.39
N ILE A 102 -4.24 -4.27 1.17
CA ILE A 102 -4.62 -3.50 -0.01
C ILE A 102 -5.45 -4.36 -0.96
N LYS A 103 -6.67 -3.91 -1.23
CA LYS A 103 -7.51 -4.40 -2.33
C LYS A 103 -7.00 -3.77 -3.61
N VAL A 104 -6.28 -4.56 -4.42
CA VAL A 104 -5.52 -4.09 -5.57
C VAL A 104 -6.46 -3.56 -6.66
N HIS A 105 -6.27 -2.29 -7.04
CA HIS A 105 -6.88 -1.71 -8.25
C HIS A 105 -5.91 -1.75 -9.43
N LYS A 106 -4.61 -1.59 -9.15
CA LYS A 106 -3.54 -1.66 -10.15
C LYS A 106 -2.29 -2.24 -9.50
N ILE A 107 -1.63 -3.14 -10.22
CA ILE A 107 -0.30 -3.65 -9.88
C ILE A 107 0.56 -3.71 -11.14
N VAL A 108 1.84 -3.37 -11.02
CA VAL A 108 2.79 -3.31 -12.14
C VAL A 108 4.11 -3.91 -11.70
N ASP A 109 4.67 -4.81 -12.50
CA ASP A 109 6.05 -5.31 -12.31
C ASP A 109 7.05 -4.22 -12.73
N LEU A 110 7.89 -3.81 -11.80
CA LEU A 110 8.96 -2.83 -12.02
C LEU A 110 10.35 -3.48 -11.98
N SER A 111 10.45 -4.81 -11.93
CA SER A 111 11.72 -5.54 -11.75
C SER A 111 12.80 -5.17 -12.78
N ALA A 112 12.40 -4.74 -13.98
CA ALA A 112 13.30 -4.29 -15.03
C ALA A 112 14.05 -2.96 -14.71
N PHE A 113 13.61 -2.20 -13.72
CA PHE A 113 14.17 -0.88 -13.39
C PHE A 113 15.09 -0.95 -12.17
N PRO A 114 16.42 -0.84 -12.31
CA PRO A 114 17.35 -1.11 -11.20
C PRO A 114 17.26 -0.11 -10.04
N HIS A 115 16.84 1.13 -10.29
CA HIS A 115 16.77 2.18 -9.27
C HIS A 115 15.38 2.35 -8.63
N ARG A 116 14.41 1.51 -8.98
CA ARG A 116 13.00 1.61 -8.55
C ARG A 116 12.82 1.71 -7.03
N GLU A 117 13.63 1.00 -6.25
CA GLU A 117 13.54 0.97 -4.80
C GLU A 117 14.06 2.27 -4.18
N ALA A 118 15.29 2.67 -4.53
CA ALA A 118 15.84 3.95 -4.07
C ALA A 118 14.95 5.14 -4.47
N MET A 119 14.43 5.15 -5.70
CA MET A 119 13.49 6.18 -6.15
C MET A 119 12.19 6.17 -5.36
N TRP A 120 11.67 4.99 -5.00
CA TRP A 120 10.45 4.90 -4.19
C TRP A 120 10.60 5.59 -2.84
N TYR A 121 11.71 5.32 -2.14
CA TYR A 121 11.99 5.95 -0.86
C TYR A 121 12.10 7.48 -1.00
N LEU A 122 12.75 7.98 -2.07
CA LEU A 122 12.83 9.41 -2.35
C LEU A 122 11.46 10.03 -2.63
N GLU A 123 10.62 9.36 -3.42
CA GLU A 123 9.25 9.83 -3.72
C GLU A 123 8.37 9.90 -2.47
N VAL A 124 8.44 8.90 -1.58
CA VAL A 124 7.68 8.92 -0.33
C VAL A 124 8.21 9.99 0.62
N LEU A 125 9.53 10.16 0.70
CA LEU A 125 10.14 11.21 1.53
C LEU A 125 9.79 12.62 1.04
N GLU A 126 9.82 12.84 -0.28
CA GLU A 126 9.39 14.09 -0.90
C GLU A 126 7.91 14.36 -0.60
N ALA A 127 7.04 13.37 -0.82
CA ALA A 127 5.62 13.49 -0.54
C ALA A 127 5.36 13.79 0.94
N TYR A 128 6.07 13.10 1.83
CA TYR A 128 5.98 13.32 3.27
C TYR A 128 6.40 14.74 3.64
N LYS A 129 7.56 15.20 3.20
CA LYS A 129 8.07 16.54 3.56
C LYS A 129 7.21 17.67 3.00
N LEU A 130 6.76 17.55 1.75
CA LEU A 130 6.06 18.63 1.07
C LEU A 130 4.56 18.67 1.40
N PHE A 131 3.92 17.52 1.64
CA PHE A 131 2.46 17.45 1.76
C PHE A 131 1.97 16.91 3.10
N TYR A 132 2.71 16.01 3.76
CA TYR A 132 2.18 15.33 4.96
C TYR A 132 2.66 15.98 6.26
N LEU A 133 3.96 16.27 6.35
CA LEU A 133 4.59 16.86 7.53
C LEU A 133 4.01 18.23 7.90
N PRO A 134 3.77 19.17 6.96
CA PRO A 134 3.16 20.45 7.32
C PRO A 134 1.79 20.25 8.00
N LEU A 135 0.98 19.32 7.49
CA LEU A 135 -0.32 19.01 8.08
C LEU A 135 -0.17 18.42 9.49
N ILE A 136 0.79 17.52 9.69
CA ILE A 136 1.03 16.86 10.99
C ILE A 136 1.57 17.82 12.05
N VAL A 137 2.38 18.81 11.66
CA VAL A 137 2.99 19.76 12.62
C VAL A 137 2.06 20.93 12.92
N ASP A 138 1.21 21.33 11.98
CA ASP A 138 0.25 22.42 12.14
C ASP A 138 -1.09 21.98 12.78
N SER A 139 -1.22 20.71 13.21
CA SER A 139 -2.42 20.17 13.88
C SER A 139 -2.24 19.99 15.38
#